data_AF-A0A0G1WAM0-F1
#
_entry.id   AF-A0A0G1WAM0-F1
#
_cell.length_a   1.000
_cell.length_b   1.000
_cell.length_c   1.000
_cell.angle_alpha   90.00
_cell.angle_beta   90.00
_cell.angle_gamma   90.00
#
_symmetry.space_group_name_H-M   'P 1'
#
loop_
_entity.id
_entity.type
_entity.pdbx_description
1 polymer ?
#
loop_
_entity_poly.entity_id
_entity_poly.type
_entity_poly.pdbx_seq_one_letter_code
_entity_poly.pdbx_strand_id
1 'polypeptide(L)' 'MNKKHKVLLVILIGAIVAGSFYWFEYNPRQIRKGCANKNMEILQSRAKAGTDGEVTWQADEERNLYELCLHTKGLEK' A
#
# COMPACT_ATOMS: atom_id res chain seq x y z
N MET A 1 -35.70 -5.61 24.98
CA MET A 1 -34.44 -6.05 24.32
C MET A 1 -33.59 -6.83 25.31
N ASN A 2 -33.47 -8.15 25.15
CA ASN A 2 -32.78 -9.04 26.08
C ASN A 2 -31.27 -8.74 26.16
N LYS A 3 -30.65 -8.87 27.35
CA LYS A 3 -29.20 -8.65 27.57
C LYS A 3 -28.33 -9.38 26.52
N LYS A 4 -28.72 -10.60 26.15
CA LYS A 4 -28.04 -11.40 25.11
C LYS A 4 -28.04 -10.74 23.72
N HIS A 5 -29.14 -10.07 23.34
CA HIS A 5 -29.24 -9.37 22.06
C HIS A 5 -28.38 -8.09 22.04
N LYS A 6 -28.27 -7.39 23.17
CA LYS A 6 -27.38 -6.22 23.28
C LYS A 6 -25.92 -6.60 23.09
N VAL A 7 -25.48 -7.69 23.70
CA VAL A 7 -24.10 -8.20 23.56
C VAL A 7 -23.82 -8.61 22.11
N LEU A 8 -24.74 -9.33 21.47
CA LEU A 8 -24.58 -9.74 20.07
C LEU A 8 -24.45 -8.54 19.12
N LEU A 9 -25.24 -7.49 19.34
CA LEU A 9 -25.19 -6.25 18.55
C LEU A 9 -23.83 -5.55 18.68
N VAL A 10 -23.28 -5.46 19.89
CA VAL A 10 -21.97 -4.83 20.12
C VAL A 10 -20.86 -5.59 19.40
N ILE A 11 -20.89 -6.92 19.42
CA ILE A 11 -19.90 -7.75 18.70
C ILE A 11 -20.01 -7.54 17.18
N LEU A 12 -21.23 -7.53 16.65
CA LEU A 12 -21.49 -7.27 15.23
C LEU A 12 -20.96 -5.90 14.79
N ILE A 13 -21.26 -4.85 15.55
CA ILE A 13 -20.77 -3.50 15.28
C ILE A 13 -19.23 -3.48 15.34
N GLY A 14 -18.64 -4.10 16.36
CA GLY A 14 -17.19 -4.21 16.48
C GLY A 14 -16.54 -4.90 15.28
N ALA A 15 -17.12 -6.00 14.80
CA ALA A 15 -16.64 -6.71 13.62
C ALA A 15 -16.71 -5.87 12.34
N ILE A 16 -17.81 -5.13 12.15
CA ILE A 16 -17.97 -4.22 11.00
C ILE A 16 -16.94 -3.10 11.05
N VAL A 17 -16.74 -2.47 12.20
CA VAL A 17 -15.76 -1.38 12.36
C VAL A 17 -14.34 -1.89 12.14
N ALA A 18 -13.97 -3.02 12.74
CA ALA A 18 -12.64 -3.62 12.55
C ALA A 18 -12.39 -4.05 11.10
N GLY A 19 -13.37 -4.68 10.46
CA GLY A 19 -13.29 -5.06 9.05
C GLY A 19 -13.14 -3.86 8.12
N SER A 20 -13.89 -2.79 8.40
CA SER A 20 -13.80 -1.53 7.66
C SER A 20 -12.42 -0.90 7.81
N PHE A 21 -11.90 -0.81 9.03
CA PHE A 21 -10.57 -0.26 9.31
C PHE A 21 -9.47 -1.07 8.62
N TYR A 22 -9.57 -2.41 8.64
CA TYR A 22 -8.62 -3.28 7.93
C TYR A 22 -8.60 -3.01 6.42
N TRP A 23 -9.78 -2.87 5.80
CA TRP A 23 -9.87 -2.66 4.36
C TRP A 23 -9.46 -1.25 3.93
N PHE A 24 -9.88 -0.22 4.68
CA PHE A 24 -9.68 1.18 4.29
C PHE A 24 -8.39 1.81 4.81
N GLU A 25 -7.82 1.33 5.91
CA GLU A 25 -6.57 1.88 6.43
C GLU A 25 -5.39 0.92 6.30
N TYR A 26 -5.57 -0.33 6.72
CA TYR A 26 -4.45 -1.25 6.85
C TYR A 26 -3.98 -1.79 5.49
N ASN A 27 -4.90 -2.26 4.66
CA ASN A 27 -4.61 -2.77 3.32
C ASN A 27 -3.91 -1.72 2.41
N PRO A 28 -4.42 -0.48 2.26
CA PRO A 28 -3.74 0.52 1.44
C PRO A 28 -2.37 0.93 1.98
N ARG A 29 -2.22 0.99 3.30
CA ARG A 29 -0.92 1.31 3.93
C ARG A 29 0.15 0.25 3.62
N GLN A 30 -0.22 -1.04 3.61
CA GLN A 30 0.69 -2.11 3.24
C GLN A 30 1.11 -2.03 1.77
N ILE A 31 0.15 -1.78 0.87
CA ILE A 31 0.45 -1.70 -0.56
C ILE A 31 1.36 -0.50 -0.86
N ARG A 32 1.12 0.67 -0.27
CA ARG A 32 1.99 1.86 -0.43
C ARG A 32 3.43 1.58 0.02
N LYS A 33 3.61 0.88 1.15
CA LYS A 33 4.94 0.44 1.62
C LYS A 33 5.59 -0.55 0.66
N GLY A 34 4.82 -1.52 0.17
CA GLY A 34 5.30 -2.49 -0.83
C GLY A 34 5.77 -1.83 -2.12
N CYS A 35 5.01 -0.85 -2.63
CA CYS A 35 5.38 -0.09 -3.82
C CYS A 35 6.62 0.78 -3.59
N ALA A 36 6.72 1.46 -2.45
CA ALA A 36 7.91 2.24 -2.11
C ALA A 36 9.18 1.35 -2.03
N ASN A 37 9.08 0.19 -1.38
CA ASN A 37 10.20 -0.74 -1.28
C ASN A 37 10.63 -1.31 -2.63
N LYS A 38 9.67 -1.67 -3.50
CA LYS A 38 9.97 -2.14 -4.86
C LYS A 38 10.65 -1.07 -5.71
N ASN A 39 10.20 0.19 -5.61
CA ASN A 39 10.87 1.29 -6.29
C ASN A 39 12.32 1.43 -5.84
N MET A 40 12.56 1.42 -4.52
CA MET A 40 13.91 1.48 -3.98
C MET A 40 14.79 0.31 -4.44
N GLU A 41 14.24 -0.89 -4.54
CA GLU A 41 14.96 -2.07 -5.04
C GLU A 41 15.30 -1.96 -6.54
N ILE A 42 14.38 -1.42 -7.36
CA ILE A 42 14.64 -1.15 -8.78
C ILE A 42 15.73 -0.07 -8.94
N LEU A 43 15.68 0.99 -8.14
CA LEU A 43 16.71 2.03 -8.14
C LEU A 43 18.06 1.46 -7.73
N GLN A 44 18.12 0.66 -6.66
CA GLN A 44 19.35 0.05 -6.19
C GLN A 44 19.93 -0.98 -7.17
N SER A 45 19.09 -1.82 -7.79
CA SER A 45 19.55 -2.82 -8.76
C SER A 45 20.09 -2.16 -10.03
N ARG A 46 19.46 -1.08 -10.51
CA ARG A 46 19.95 -0.31 -11.66
C ARG A 46 21.19 0.53 -11.34
N ALA A 47 21.28 1.11 -10.13
CA ALA A 47 22.51 1.79 -9.68
C ALA A 47 23.71 0.81 -9.60
N LYS A 48 23.46 -0.46 -9.24
CA LYS A 48 24.48 -1.52 -9.27
C LYS A 48 24.79 -2.01 -10.70
N ALA A 49 23.84 -1.91 -11.63
CA ALA A 49 24.03 -2.26 -13.04
C ALA A 49 24.73 -1.14 -13.85
N GLY A 50 24.63 0.11 -13.39
CA GLY A 50 25.29 1.28 -13.98
C GLY A 50 26.64 1.59 -13.36
N THR A 51 27.63 0.71 -13.53
CA THR A 51 29.02 1.01 -13.16
C THR A 51 29.82 1.77 -14.24
N ASP A 52 29.24 2.09 -15.41
CA ASP A 52 29.98 2.77 -16.50
C ASP A 52 29.32 4.05 -17.05
N GLY A 53 28.24 4.55 -16.45
CA GLY A 53 27.59 5.77 -16.95
C GLY A 53 26.74 6.43 -15.87
N GLU A 54 26.92 7.74 -15.71
CA GLU A 54 26.17 8.61 -14.80
C GLU A 54 24.67 8.40 -14.96
N VAL A 55 24.07 7.65 -14.03
CA VAL A 55 22.61 7.47 -14.02
C VAL A 55 21.99 8.72 -13.40
N THR A 56 21.70 9.72 -14.23
CA THR A 56 20.89 10.88 -13.84
C THR A 56 19.45 10.45 -13.68
N TRP A 57 19.05 10.12 -12.46
CA TRP A 57 17.66 9.81 -12.13
C TRP A 57 16.82 11.09 -12.21
N GLN A 58 15.86 11.12 -13.14
CA GLN A 58 14.80 12.12 -13.09
C GLN A 58 13.77 11.66 -12.07
N ALA A 59 13.44 12.53 -11.11
CA ALA A 59 12.40 12.30 -10.09
C ALA A 59 11.03 11.92 -10.69
N ASP A 60 10.84 12.15 -11.99
CA ASP A 60 9.64 11.80 -12.74
C ASP A 60 9.56 10.29 -13.05
N GLU A 61 10.68 9.60 -13.31
CA GLU A 61 10.66 8.15 -13.56
C GLU A 61 10.36 7.36 -12.27
N GLU A 62 10.89 7.83 -11.13
CA GLU A 62 10.60 7.25 -9.82
C GLU A 62 9.11 7.38 -9.47
N ARG A 63 8.53 8.57 -9.70
CA ARG A 63 7.10 8.80 -9.51
C ARG A 63 6.25 7.89 -10.40
N ASN A 64 6.61 7.74 -11.68
CA ASN A 64 5.89 6.87 -12.61
C ASN A 64 5.87 5.39 -12.16
N LEU A 65 6.99 4.86 -11.67
CA LEU A 65 7.05 3.48 -11.19
C LEU A 65 6.23 3.27 -9.91
N TYR A 66 6.21 4.28 -9.03
CA TYR A 66 5.42 4.25 -7.80
C TYR A 66 3.92 4.24 -8.12
N GLU A 67 3.48 5.19 -8.96
CA GLU A 67 2.08 5.34 -9.38
C GLU A 67 1.59 4.11 -10.15
N LEU A 68 2.40 3.54 -11.05
CA LEU A 68 2.06 2.29 -11.75
C LEU A 68 1.85 1.13 -10.78
N CYS A 69 2.67 1.03 -9.73
CA CYS A 69 2.51 0.01 -8.70
C CYS A 69 1.21 0.20 -7.90
N LEU A 70 0.85 1.45 -7.57
CA LEU A 70 -0.42 1.74 -6.90
C LEU A 70 -1.63 1.41 -7.77
N HIS A 71 -1.56 1.75 -9.06
CA HIS A 71 -2.63 1.50 -10.03
C HIS A 71 -2.85 0.00 -10.27
N THR A 72 -1.78 -0.77 -10.48
CA THR A 72 -1.86 -2.24 -10.64
C THR A 72 -2.40 -2.96 -9.40
N LYS A 73 -2.27 -2.37 -8.22
CA LYS A 73 -2.82 -2.89 -6.97
C LYS A 73 -4.21 -2.36 -6.65
N GLY A 74 -4.79 -1.54 -7.54
CA GLY A 74 -6.16 -1.02 -7.42
C GLY A 74 -6.35 0.00 -6.31
N LEU A 75 -5.27 0.66 -5.85
CA LEU A 75 -5.37 1.74 -4.87
C LEU A 75 -5.68 3.09 -5.49
N GLU A 76 -5.14 3.32 -6.68
CA GLU A 76 -5.30 4.55 -7.46
C GLU A 76 -5.82 4.18 -8.85
N LYS A 77 -6.62 5.06 -9.44
CA LYS A 77 -7.27 4.92 -10.75
C LYS A 77 -6.72 5.97 -11.69
#